data_AF-A0A445JZN4-F1
#
_entry.id   AF-A0A445JZN4-F1
#
_cell.length_a   1.000
_cell.length_b   1.000
_cell.length_c   1.000
_cell.angle_alpha   90.00
_cell.angle_beta   90.00
_cell.angle_gamma   90.00
#
_symmetry.space_group_name_H-M   'P 1'
#
loop_
_entity.id
_entity.type
_entity.pdbx_description
1 polymer ?
#
loop_
_entity_poly.entity_id
_entity_poly.type
_entity_poly.pdbx_seq_one_letter_code
_entity_poly.pdbx_strand_id
1 'polypeptide(L)' 'MGSSSLKWVFTGFQAHLSILSKGNAGDKQGGNSALVDLCQAFISAFDSLRSTNEHMEILSMGKEALFTAATIISVKS' A
#
# COMPACT_ATOMS: atom_id res chain seq x y z
N MET A 1 -7.31 13.12 -18.66
CA MET A 1 -7.45 13.53 -17.25
C MET A 1 -7.19 12.29 -16.38
N GLY A 2 -5.93 11.90 -16.16
CA GLY A 2 -5.64 10.57 -15.58
C GLY A 2 -4.28 10.42 -14.89
N SER A 3 -3.26 11.14 -15.37
CA SER A 3 -1.90 10.99 -14.83
C SER A 3 -1.66 11.75 -13.52
N SER A 4 -2.43 12.81 -13.26
CA SER A 4 -2.26 13.66 -12.07
C SER A 4 -2.80 13.03 -10.80
N SER A 5 -3.93 12.30 -10.87
CA SER A 5 -4.55 11.67 -9.71
C SER A 5 -3.74 10.49 -9.18
N LEU A 6 -3.09 9.73 -10.06
CA LEU A 6 -2.25 8.59 -9.67
C LEU A 6 -1.00 9.05 -8.91
N LYS A 7 -0.46 10.22 -9.25
CA LYS A 7 0.69 10.82 -8.56
C LYS A 7 0.38 11.19 -7.12
N TRP A 8 -0.83 11.68 -6.83
CA TRP A 8 -1.27 12.01 -5.47
C TRP A 8 -1.47 10.79 -4.58
N VAL A 9 -1.98 9.69 -5.14
CA VAL A 9 -2.13 8.42 -4.41
C VAL A 9 -0.76 7.86 -4.03
N PHE A 10 0.20 7.90 -4.97
CA PHE A 10 1.56 7.42 -4.73
C PHE A 10 2.31 8.25 -3.68
N THR A 11 2.27 9.58 -3.78
CA THR A 11 2.95 10.44 -2.80
C THR A 11 2.32 10.35 -1.41
N GLY A 12 1.00 10.22 -1.31
CA GLY A 12 0.31 9.98 -0.03
C GLY A 12 0.75 8.68 0.62
N PHE A 13 0.80 7.59 -0.15
CA PHE A 13 1.25 6.28 0.34
C PHE A 13 2.74 6.30 0.74
N GLN A 14 3.60 6.93 -0.06
CA GLN A 14 5.02 7.07 0.23
C GLN A 14 5.28 7.91 1.49
N ALA A 15 4.53 8.99 1.70
CA ALA A 15 4.62 9.80 2.91
C ALA A 15 4.21 9.00 4.15
N HIS A 16 3.12 8.22 4.05
CA HIS A 16 2.63 7.39 5.14
C HIS A 16 3.62 6.28 5.52
N LEU A 17 4.24 5.63 4.53
CA LEU A 17 5.32 4.66 4.74
C LEU A 17 6.57 5.29 5.36
N SER A 18 6.95 6.49 4.95
CA SER A 18 8.09 7.21 5.53
C SER A 18 7.86 7.57 7.00
N ILE A 19 6.63 7.97 7.35
CA ILE A 19 6.22 8.25 8.73
C ILE A 19 6.22 6.96 9.56
N LEU A 20 5.67 5.87 9.03
CA LEU A 20 5.65 4.56 9.70
C LEU A 20 7.07 4.01 9.91
N SER A 21 7.94 4.17 8.91
CA SER A 21 9.35 3.76 8.96
C SER A 21 10.18 4.61 9.94
N LYS A 22 9.81 5.87 10.15
CA LYS A 22 10.53 6.82 11.02
C LYS A 22 9.97 6.86 12.45
N GLY A 23 8.77 6.33 12.68
CA GLY A 23 8.08 6.32 13.97
C GLY A 23 8.50 5.21 14.94
N ASN A 24 9.42 4.30 14.58
CA ASN A 24 9.67 3.09 15.37
C ASN A 24 10.95 3.14 16.24
N ALA A 25 11.05 4.15 17.11
CA ALA A 25 11.99 4.10 18.24
C ALA A 25 11.38 3.52 19.53
N GLY A 26 10.08 3.19 19.56
CA GLY A 26 9.49 2.65 20.78
C GLY A 26 8.03 2.23 20.67
N ASP A 27 7.72 1.21 19.87
CA ASP A 27 6.76 0.15 20.25
C ASP A 27 6.77 -0.96 19.18
N LYS A 28 7.46 -2.07 19.47
CA LYS A 28 7.67 -3.16 18.50
C LYS A 28 6.39 -3.96 18.18
N GLN A 29 5.26 -3.65 18.83
CA GLN A 29 4.01 -4.38 18.66
C GLN A 29 2.98 -3.56 17.87
N GLY A 30 2.84 -2.25 18.13
CA GLY A 30 1.88 -1.37 17.45
C GLY A 30 2.24 -0.97 16.00
N GLY A 31 3.51 -0.67 15.69
CA GLY A 31 3.91 -0.33 14.31
C GLY A 31 3.76 -1.51 13.33
N ASN A 32 3.73 -2.70 13.91
CA ASN A 32 3.73 -3.98 13.23
C ASN A 32 2.31 -4.44 12.88
N SER A 33 1.28 -4.01 13.61
CA SER A 33 -0.14 -4.17 13.20
C SER A 33 -0.53 -3.08 12.21
N ALA A 34 -0.10 -1.83 12.44
CA ALA A 34 -0.37 -0.71 11.54
C ALA A 34 0.18 -0.93 10.12
N LEU A 35 1.31 -1.63 9.96
CA LEU A 35 1.83 -2.02 8.65
C LEU A 35 0.94 -3.05 7.94
N VAL A 36 0.38 -4.01 8.68
CA VAL A 36 -0.54 -5.03 8.15
C VAL A 36 -1.85 -4.39 7.73
N ASP A 37 -2.40 -3.52 8.58
CA ASP A 37 -3.62 -2.75 8.29
C ASP A 37 -3.42 -1.88 7.04
N LEU A 38 -2.26 -1.24 6.91
CA LEU A 38 -1.90 -0.46 5.73
C LEU A 38 -1.80 -1.33 4.46
N CYS A 39 -1.19 -2.52 4.55
CA CYS A 39 -1.08 -3.45 3.41
C CYS A 39 -2.46 -3.97 3.00
N GLN A 40 -3.34 -4.27 3.95
CA GLN A 40 -4.73 -4.65 3.67
C GLN A 40 -5.50 -3.50 3.03
N ALA A 41 -5.39 -2.28 3.57
CA ALA A 41 -6.02 -1.10 2.99
C ALA A 41 -5.51 -0.83 1.57
N PHE A 42 -4.21 -1.02 1.32
CA PHE A 42 -3.60 -0.90 0.00
C PHE A 42 -4.17 -1.92 -0.98
N ILE A 43 -4.25 -3.20 -0.61
CA ILE A 43 -4.83 -4.26 -1.45
C ILE A 43 -6.31 -3.97 -1.73
N SER A 44 -7.10 -3.59 -0.72
CA SER A 44 -8.52 -3.27 -0.88
C SER A 44 -8.78 -2.04 -1.77
N ALA A 45 -7.98 -0.99 -1.62
CA ALA A 45 -8.06 0.19 -2.48
C ALA A 45 -7.69 -0.16 -3.92
N PHE A 46 -6.68 -1.00 -4.10
CA PHE A 46 -6.27 -1.50 -5.40
C PHE A 46 -7.37 -2.32 -6.07
N ASP A 47 -8.00 -3.23 -5.32
CA ASP A 47 -9.09 -4.08 -5.82
C ASP A 47 -10.33 -3.24 -6.19
N SER A 48 -10.68 -2.26 -5.35
CA SER A 48 -11.75 -1.29 -5.66
C SER A 48 -11.45 -0.49 -6.93
N LEU A 49 -10.20 -0.05 -7.10
CA LEU A 49 -9.77 0.72 -8.26
C LEU A 49 -9.80 -0.13 -9.54
N ARG A 50 -9.38 -1.40 -9.45
CA ARG A 50 -9.49 -2.40 -10.53
C ARG A 50 -10.96 -2.68 -10.87
N SER A 51 -11.83 -2.82 -9.88
CA SER A 51 -13.27 -3.04 -10.10
C SER A 51 -13.96 -1.83 -10.73
N THR A 52 -13.48 -0.62 -10.45
CA THR A 52 -14.05 0.61 -11.02
C THR A 52 -13.54 0.88 -12.43
N ASN A 53 -12.37 0.34 -12.78
CA ASN A 53 -11.76 0.53 -14.09
C ASN A 53 -11.26 -0.83 -14.61
N GLU A 54 -12.16 -1.58 -15.26
CA GLU A 54 -11.89 -2.93 -15.77
C GLU A 54 -10.71 -3.01 -16.75
N HIS A 55 -10.40 -1.89 -17.42
CA HIS A 55 -9.26 -1.74 -18.33
C HIS A 55 -8.00 -1.18 -17.65
N MET A 56 -7.97 -1.13 -16.32
CA MET A 56 -6.79 -0.67 -15.60
C MET A 56 -5.65 -1.67 -15.78
N GLU A 57 -4.73 -1.36 -16.69
CA GLU A 57 -3.47 -2.09 -16.78
C GLU A 57 -2.67 -1.83 -15.52
N ILE A 58 -2.50 -2.91 -14.74
CA ILE A 58 -1.62 -2.89 -13.58
C ILE A 58 -0.20 -2.76 -14.10
N LEU A 59 0.38 -1.56 -13.94
CA LEU A 59 1.80 -1.34 -14.21
C LEU A 59 2.64 -2.38 -13.46
N SER A 60 3.79 -2.78 -14.01
CA SER A 60 4.70 -3.75 -13.39
C SER A 60 5.02 -3.40 -11.92
N MET A 61 5.17 -2.11 -11.63
CA MET A 61 5.39 -1.59 -10.28
C MET A 61 4.21 -1.85 -9.32
N GLY A 62 2.97 -1.84 -9.81
CA GLY A 62 1.77 -2.19 -9.01
C GLY A 62 1.71 -3.67 -8.66
N LYS A 63 2.19 -4.55 -9.55
CA LYS A 63 2.28 -6.00 -9.28
C LYS A 63 3.29 -6.30 -8.18
N GLU A 64 4.47 -5.66 -8.23
CA GLU A 64 5.49 -5.84 -7.19
C GLU A 64 5.05 -5.28 -5.84
N ALA A 65 4.34 -4.14 -5.83
CA ALA A 65 3.78 -3.56 -4.61
C ALA A 65 2.72 -4.47 -3.98
N LEU A 66 1.81 -5.05 -4.77
CA LEU A 66 0.81 -6.02 -4.29
C LEU A 66 1.47 -7.29 -3.75
N PHE A 67 2.44 -7.84 -4.47
CA PHE A 67 3.18 -9.03 -4.02
C PHE A 67 3.90 -8.76 -2.70
N THR A 68 4.53 -7.59 -2.56
CA THR A 68 5.21 -7.18 -1.33
C THR A 68 4.21 -7.00 -0.19
N ALA A 69 3.08 -6.34 -0.41
CA ALA A 69 2.03 -6.16 0.59
C ALA A 69 1.46 -7.50 1.07
N ALA A 70 1.16 -8.42 0.13
CA ALA A 70 0.70 -9.77 0.45
C ALA A 70 1.76 -10.58 1.21
N THR A 71 3.03 -10.43 0.84
CA THR A 71 4.15 -11.06 1.55
C THR A 71 4.26 -10.54 2.98
N ILE A 72 4.20 -9.22 3.18
CA ILE A 72 4.22 -8.58 4.50
C ILE A 72 3.07 -9.08 5.37
N ILE A 73 1.85 -9.20 4.82
CA ILE A 73 0.72 -9.79 5.56
C ILE A 73 1.03 -11.26 5.90
N SER A 74 1.54 -12.03 4.93
CA SER A 74 1.77 -13.46 5.10
C SER A 74 2.89 -13.81 6.09
N VAL A 75 3.98 -13.04 6.14
CA VAL A 75 5.06 -13.28 7.13
C VAL A 75 4.69 -12.81 8.53
N LYS A 76 3.55 -12.13 8.66
CA LYS A 76 3.11 -11.45 9.87
C LYS A 76 1.81 -12.04 10.45
N SER A 77 1.14 -12.89 9.68
CA SER A 77 -0.05 -13.64 10.04
C SER A 77 0.27 -14.95 10.76
#